data_AF-A0A8J6A3V6-F1
#
_entry.id   AF-A0A8J6A3V6-F1
#
_cell.length_a   1.000
_cell.length_b   1.000
_cell.length_c   1.000
_cell.angle_alpha   90.00
_cell.angle_beta   90.00
_cell.angle_gamma   90.00
#
_symmetry.space_group_name_H-M   'P 1'
#
loop_
_entity.id
_entity.type
_entity.pdbx_description
1 polymer ?
#
loop_
_entity_poly.entity_id
_entity_poly.type
_entity_poly.pdbx_seq_one_letter_code
_entity_poly.pdbx_strand_id
1 'polypeptide(L)'
;MCIPKLWVTLIVLSVALNHLNAMPLESQQMEKRKCNTATCATQRLANFLTHFSNSFGAVHSPTNVGPNTFGKRNTAEVLDREPLPDFLL
;
A
#
# COMPACT_ATOMS: atom_id res chain seq x y z
N MET A 1 -49.36 -47.28 -4.50
CA MET A 1 -49.85 -45.90 -4.72
C MET A 1 -48.76 -44.89 -4.32
N CYS A 2 -47.56 -44.95 -4.91
CA CYS A 2 -46.38 -44.20 -4.43
C CYS A 2 -45.87 -43.13 -5.43
N ILE A 3 -46.39 -43.15 -6.65
CA ILE A 3 -45.99 -42.29 -7.78
C ILE A 3 -46.30 -40.79 -7.52
N PRO A 4 -47.48 -40.38 -6.99
CA PRO A 4 -47.78 -38.96 -6.86
C PRO A 4 -46.95 -38.28 -5.77
N LYS A 5 -46.59 -39.03 -4.72
CA LYS A 5 -45.82 -38.50 -3.58
C LYS A 5 -44.37 -38.20 -3.97
N LEU A 6 -43.79 -39.04 -4.84
CA LEU A 6 -42.44 -38.84 -5.40
C LEU A 6 -42.38 -37.59 -6.29
N TRP A 7 -43.38 -37.39 -7.14
CA TRP A 7 -43.45 -36.20 -8.00
C TRP A 7 -43.56 -34.91 -7.20
N VAL A 8 -44.39 -34.88 -6.16
CA VAL A 8 -44.50 -33.72 -5.28
C VAL A 8 -43.17 -33.43 -4.58
N THR A 9 -42.47 -34.45 -4.08
CA THR A 9 -41.15 -34.25 -3.47
C THR A 9 -40.11 -33.72 -4.44
N LEU A 10 -40.13 -34.17 -5.70
CA LEU A 10 -39.21 -33.70 -6.74
C LEU A 10 -39.48 -32.24 -7.13
N ILE A 11 -40.75 -31.84 -7.21
CA ILE A 11 -41.14 -30.45 -7.49
C ILE A 11 -40.72 -29.53 -6.34
N VAL A 12 -40.93 -29.94 -5.09
CA VAL A 12 -40.52 -29.14 -3.92
C VAL A 12 -39.00 -28.99 -3.88
N LEU A 13 -38.26 -30.07 -4.17
CA LEU A 13 -36.81 -30.05 -4.19
C LEU A 13 -36.26 -29.15 -5.31
N SER A 14 -36.85 -29.19 -6.50
CA SER A 14 -36.41 -28.35 -7.62
C SER A 14 -36.68 -26.87 -7.36
N VAL A 15 -37.83 -26.53 -6.77
CA VAL A 15 -38.13 -25.16 -6.33
C VAL A 15 -37.12 -24.69 -5.27
N ALA A 16 -36.84 -25.52 -4.26
CA ALA A 16 -35.87 -25.18 -3.22
C ALA A 16 -34.44 -24.96 -3.78
N LEU A 17 -34.00 -25.79 -4.72
CA LEU A 17 -32.70 -25.62 -5.40
C LEU A 17 -32.62 -24.31 -6.19
N ASN A 18 -33.68 -23.96 -6.91
CA ASN A 18 -33.74 -22.71 -7.67
C ASN A 18 -33.69 -21.49 -6.75
N HIS A 19 -34.35 -21.53 -5.58
CA HIS A 19 -34.24 -20.47 -4.58
C HIS A 19 -32.83 -20.36 -3.99
N LEU A 20 -32.14 -21.47 -3.76
CA LEU A 20 -30.75 -21.46 -3.27
C LEU A 20 -29.78 -20.85 -4.30
N ASN A 21 -29.96 -21.16 -5.57
CA ASN A 21 -29.10 -20.66 -6.65
C ASN A 21 -29.38 -19.18 -6.99
N ALA A 22 -30.58 -18.70 -6.66
CA ALA A 22 -30.96 -17.29 -6.78
C ALA A 22 -30.53 -16.44 -5.58
N MET A 23 -30.04 -17.04 -4.48
CA MET A 23 -29.40 -16.29 -3.42
C MET A 23 -28.03 -15.84 -3.91
N PRO A 24 -27.76 -14.52 -3.98
CA PRO A 24 -26.44 -14.04 -4.35
C PRO A 24 -25.48 -14.44 -3.23
N LEU A 25 -24.62 -15.42 -3.50
CA LEU A 25 -23.46 -15.66 -2.67
C LEU A 25 -22.51 -14.50 -2.92
N GLU A 26 -22.65 -13.44 -2.12
CA GLU A 26 -21.80 -12.26 -2.16
C GLU A 26 -20.34 -12.69 -1.99
N SER A 27 -19.60 -12.77 -3.10
CA SER A 27 -18.16 -12.99 -3.05
C SER A 27 -17.54 -11.74 -2.42
N GLN A 28 -16.87 -11.90 -1.28
CA GLN A 28 -16.12 -10.81 -0.67
C GLN A 28 -14.89 -10.48 -1.54
N GLN A 29 -15.11 -9.74 -2.62
CA GLN A 29 -14.04 -9.22 -3.44
C GLN A 29 -13.29 -8.16 -2.65
N MET A 30 -12.09 -8.51 -2.21
CA MET A 30 -11.20 -7.59 -1.51
C MET A 30 -10.20 -7.01 -2.53
N GLU A 31 -10.44 -5.77 -2.94
CA GLU A 31 -9.54 -5.02 -3.81
C GLU A 31 -8.28 -4.63 -3.03
N LYS A 32 -7.13 -5.24 -3.36
CA LYS A 32 -5.84 -4.82 -2.79
C LYS A 32 -5.39 -3.54 -3.47
N ARG A 33 -5.11 -2.49 -2.69
CA ARG A 33 -4.53 -1.25 -3.22
C ARG A 33 -3.10 -1.48 -3.68
N LYS A 34 -2.83 -1.31 -4.98
CA LYS A 34 -1.48 -1.39 -5.54
C LYS A 34 -0.76 -0.04 -5.42
N CYS A 35 0.51 -0.07 -5.03
CA CYS A 35 1.37 1.10 -4.88
C CYS A 35 1.90 1.55 -6.26
N ASN A 36 1.01 2.09 -7.11
CA ASN A 36 1.31 2.55 -8.47
C ASN A 36 1.48 4.07 -8.60
N THR A 37 1.09 4.84 -7.58
CA THR A 37 1.09 6.31 -7.62
C THR A 37 2.48 6.87 -7.30
N ALA A 38 2.76 8.09 -7.76
CA ALA A 38 3.99 8.83 -7.45
C ALA A 38 4.29 8.92 -5.95
N THR A 39 3.27 8.92 -5.08
CA THR A 39 3.43 8.86 -3.62
C THR A 39 4.23 7.63 -3.16
N CYS A 40 4.11 6.50 -3.87
CA CYS A 40 4.88 5.29 -3.61
C CYS A 40 6.38 5.46 -3.89
N ALA A 41 6.75 6.39 -4.78
CA ALA A 41 8.14 6.64 -5.13
C ALA A 41 8.93 7.15 -3.92
N THR A 42 8.33 7.99 -3.07
CA THR A 42 8.94 8.45 -1.81
C THR A 42 9.20 7.31 -0.84
N GLN A 43 8.29 6.34 -0.77
CA GLN A 43 8.46 5.17 0.09
C GLN A 43 9.59 4.25 -0.43
N ARG A 44 9.75 4.14 -1.75
CA ARG A 44 10.90 3.47 -2.37
C ARG A 44 12.21 4.21 -2.10
N LEU A 45 12.19 5.55 -2.14
CA LEU A 45 13.36 6.37 -1.78
C LEU A 45 13.76 6.16 -0.31
N ALA A 46 12.80 6.14 0.61
CA ALA A 46 13.09 5.87 2.03
C ALA A 46 13.74 4.49 2.25
N ASN A 47 13.23 3.47 1.56
CA ASN A 47 13.83 2.13 1.60
C ASN A 47 15.25 2.13 1.02
N PHE A 48 15.45 2.82 -0.12
CA PHE A 48 16.77 2.98 -0.72
C PHE A 48 17.76 3.64 0.23
N LEU A 49 17.41 4.77 0.85
CA LEU A 49 18.28 5.47 1.81
C LEU A 49 18.63 4.62 3.03
N THR A 50 17.68 3.82 3.52
CA THR A 50 17.88 2.94 4.68
C THR A 50 18.82 1.77 4.35
N HIS A 51 18.73 1.22 3.14
CA HIS A 51 19.61 0.13 2.70
C HIS A 51 20.99 0.65 2.27
N PHE A 52 21.04 1.83 1.64
CA PHE A 52 22.26 2.42 1.10
C PHE A 52 23.11 3.14 2.15
N SER A 53 22.59 3.39 3.36
CA SER A 53 23.33 4.05 4.44
C SER A 53 24.66 3.36 4.78
N ASN A 54 24.70 2.03 4.66
CA ASN A 54 25.88 1.23 5.00
C ASN A 54 26.92 1.19 3.85
N SER A 55 26.53 1.57 2.63
CA SER A 55 27.38 1.54 1.42
C SER A 55 27.68 2.94 0.87
N PHE A 56 27.04 3.99 1.41
CA PHE A 56 27.18 5.37 0.95
C PHE A 56 28.63 5.88 1.00
N GLY A 57 29.41 5.44 1.99
CA GLY A 57 30.83 5.81 2.14
C GLY A 57 31.80 5.08 1.20
N ALA A 58 31.39 3.98 0.56
CA ALA A 58 32.28 3.11 -0.21
C ALA A 58 32.01 3.08 -1.73
N VAL A 59 30.80 3.45 -2.17
CA VAL A 59 30.36 3.28 -3.58
C VAL A 59 30.54 4.53 -4.43
N HIS A 60 30.68 5.71 -3.84
CA HIS A 60 30.88 6.96 -4.59
C HIS A 60 32.30 7.48 -4.44
N SER A 61 33.12 7.28 -5.48
CA SER A 61 34.29 8.15 -5.70
C SER A 61 33.80 9.59 -5.74
N PRO A 62 34.32 10.49 -4.87
CA PRO A 62 33.92 11.87 -4.87
C PRO A 62 34.08 12.45 -6.27
N THR A 63 33.06 13.17 -6.75
CA THR A 63 33.21 14.01 -7.92
C THR A 63 34.27 15.08 -7.62
N ASN A 64 34.85 15.72 -8.64
CA ASN A 64 35.95 16.69 -8.43
C ASN A 64 35.55 17.92 -7.57
N VAL A 65 34.26 18.05 -7.25
CA VAL A 65 33.74 19.03 -6.31
C VAL A 65 33.70 18.42 -4.91
N GLY A 66 34.11 19.20 -3.90
CA GLY A 66 34.13 18.73 -2.52
C GLY A 66 32.75 18.19 -2.07
N PRO A 67 32.72 17.19 -1.17
CA PRO A 67 31.47 16.59 -0.67
C PRO A 67 30.54 17.58 0.04
N ASN A 68 31.03 18.79 0.32
CA ASN A 68 30.33 19.92 0.92
C ASN A 68 29.63 20.83 -0.11
N THR A 69 29.90 20.68 -1.40
CA THR A 69 29.33 21.56 -2.45
C THR A 69 27.84 21.29 -2.70
N PHE A 70 27.41 20.03 -2.57
CA PHE A 70 26.01 19.60 -2.63
C PHE A 70 25.62 18.72 -1.42
N GLY A 71 26.41 18.79 -0.34
CA GLY A 71 26.24 17.99 0.86
C GLY A 71 24.95 18.30 1.62
N LYS A 72 24.43 17.31 2.35
CA LYS A 72 23.32 17.47 3.29
C LYS A 72 23.70 18.56 4.30
N ARG A 73 23.04 19.71 4.25
CA ARG A 73 23.25 20.78 5.22
C ARG A 73 22.84 20.29 6.60
N ASN A 74 23.67 20.55 7.59
CA ASN A 74 23.34 20.34 8.98
C ASN A 74 22.13 21.24 9.27
N THR A 75 20.96 20.66 9.60
CA THR A 75 19.76 21.46 9.90
C THR A 75 20.02 22.46 11.04
N ALA A 76 20.97 22.14 11.92
CA ALA A 76 21.47 23.04 12.98
C ALA A 76 22.10 24.33 12.43
N GLU A 77 22.84 24.27 11.31
CA GLU A 77 23.50 25.45 10.73
C GLU A 77 22.51 26.39 9.99
N VAL A 78 21.34 25.88 9.62
CA VAL A 78 20.25 26.69 9.03
C VAL A 78 19.41 27.33 10.13
N LEU A 79 19.21 26.64 11.26
CA LEU A 79 18.44 27.16 12.39
C LEU A 79 19.16 28.29 13.15
N ASP A 80 20.50 28.35 13.10
CA ASP A 80 21.28 29.43 13.71
C ASP A 80 21.24 30.75 12.92
N ARG A 81 20.70 30.75 11.69
CA ARG A 81 20.69 31.92 10.81
C ARG A 81 19.30 32.56 10.63
N GLU A 82 18.28 32.06 11.30
CA GLU A 82 16.92 32.63 11.27
C GLU A 82 16.32 32.65 12.69
N PRO A 83 16.00 33.81 13.26
CA PRO A 83 15.38 33.88 14.57
C PRO A 83 13.92 33.43 14.46
N LEU A 84 13.67 32.19 14.90
CA LEU A 84 12.39 31.66 15.42
C LEU A 84 11.28 32.72 15.56
N PRO A 85 10.14 32.52 14.87
CA PRO A 85 8.88 32.97 15.44
C PRO A 85 7.82 31.88 15.31
N ASP A 86 7.94 30.77 16.05
CA ASP A 86 6.83 29.81 16.19
C ASP A 86 6.80 29.17 17.61
N PHE A 87 7.03 30.00 18.64
CA PHE A 87 6.38 29.78 19.92
C PHE A 87 5.11 30.65 19.92
N LEU A 88 3.95 29.99 19.90
CA LEU A 88 2.57 30.51 19.94
C LEU A 88 1.81 30.50 18.59
N LEU A 89 1.37 29.30 18.18
CA LEU A 89 -0.04 28.99 17.87
C LEU A 89 -0.30 27.48 17.94
#